data_AF-A0A4C1SUP8-F1
#
_entry.id   AF-A0A4C1SUP8-F1
#
_cell.length_a   1.000
_cell.length_b   1.000
_cell.length_c   1.000
_cell.angle_alpha   90.00
_cell.angle_beta   90.00
_cell.angle_gamma   90.00
#
_symmetry.space_group_name_H-M   'P 1'
#
loop_
_entity.id
_entity.type
_entity.pdbx_description
1 polymer ?
#
loop_
_entity_poly.entity_id
_entity_poly.type
_entity_poly.pdbx_seq_one_letter_code
_entity_poly.pdbx_strand_id
1 'polypeptide(L)'
;MLELYADDSACFASSQRVDLAAKKIQRVFDLLSGWLDEWRMAVNVSKTAALLTGSQRIMPDQLRLRDESCCACQTTPDSRL
;
A
#
# COMPACT_ATOMS: atom_id res chain seq x y z
N MET A 1 -8.34 3.77 6.30
CA MET A 1 -8.16 5.20 6.63
C MET A 1 -7.19 5.76 5.62
N LEU A 2 -7.52 6.89 5.01
CA LEU A 2 -6.68 7.58 4.04
C LEU A 2 -6.30 8.92 4.66
N GLU A 3 -5.01 9.23 4.70
CA GLU A 3 -4.48 10.51 5.14
C GLU A 3 -3.84 11.19 3.94
N LEU A 4 -4.17 12.47 3.73
CA LEU A 4 -3.73 13.27 2.59
C LEU A 4 -3.10 14.55 3.12
N TYR A 5 -1.88 14.83 2.68
CA TYR A 5 -1.18 16.08 2.98
C TYR A 5 -0.45 16.56 1.73
N ALA A 6 -0.89 17.68 1.16
CA ALA A 6 -0.34 18.19 -0.11
C ALA A 6 -0.32 17.11 -1.21
N ASP A 7 0.86 16.77 -1.73
CA ASP A 7 1.08 15.69 -2.70
C ASP A 7 1.34 14.31 -2.06
N ASP A 8 1.50 14.25 -0.73
CA ASP A 8 1.71 13.02 0.02
C ASP A 8 0.37 12.36 0.41
N SER A 9 0.35 11.03 0.33
CA SER A 9 -0.79 10.22 0.74
C SER A 9 -0.35 8.98 1.50
N ALA A 10 -1.12 8.61 2.52
CA ALA A 10 -0.90 7.39 3.30
C ALA A 10 -2.19 6.58 3.38
N CYS A 11 -2.12 5.30 3.00
CA CYS A 11 -3.23 4.37 3.05
C CYS A 11 -3.04 3.35 4.18
N PHE A 12 -3.99 3.26 5.09
CA PHE A 12 -4.03 2.25 6.15
C PHE A 12 -5.24 1.33 6.00
N ALA A 13 -4.99 0.02 5.98
CA ALA A 13 -6.01 -1.01 6.03
C ALA A 13 -5.69 -2.03 7.12
N SER A 14 -6.71 -2.38 7.91
CA SER A 14 -6.62 -3.42 8.93
C SER A 14 -7.48 -4.63 8.53
N SER A 15 -6.97 -5.82 8.83
CA SER A 15 -7.67 -7.08 8.71
C SER A 15 -7.01 -8.15 9.59
N GLN A 16 -7.78 -9.16 9.99
CA GLN A 16 -7.24 -10.35 10.66
C GLN A 16 -6.34 -11.17 9.74
N ARG A 17 -6.52 -11.08 8.41
CA ARG A 17 -5.71 -11.79 7.42
C ARG A 17 -4.91 -10.79 6.59
N VAL A 18 -3.60 -11.00 6.53
CA VAL A 18 -2.69 -10.13 5.77
C VAL A 18 -3.06 -10.08 4.28
N ASP A 19 -3.44 -11.21 3.67
CA ASP A 19 -3.92 -11.25 2.27
C ASP A 19 -5.12 -10.33 2.03
N LEU A 20 -6.03 -10.25 3.00
CA LEU A 20 -7.24 -9.46 2.86
C LEU A 20 -6.95 -7.96 3.04
N ALA A 21 -6.00 -7.61 3.92
CA ALA A 21 -5.50 -6.24 4.02
C ALA A 21 -4.78 -5.82 2.74
N ALA A 22 -3.90 -6.66 2.20
CA ALA A 22 -3.21 -6.41 0.94
C ALA A 22 -4.19 -6.22 -0.23
N LYS A 23 -5.20 -7.10 -0.37
CA LYS A 23 -6.26 -6.95 -1.38
C LYS A 23 -7.08 -5.67 -1.20
N LYS A 24 -7.29 -5.21 0.03
CA LYS A 24 -7.97 -3.92 0.28
C LYS A 24 -7.10 -2.75 -0.19
N ILE A 25 -5.80 -2.75 0.10
CA ILE A 25 -4.87 -1.71 -0.35
C ILE A 25 -4.74 -1.74 -1.88
N GLN A 26 -4.62 -2.92 -2.48
CA GLN A 26 -4.57 -3.08 -3.94
C GLN A 26 -5.78 -2.44 -4.62
N ARG A 27 -7.00 -2.69 -4.11
CA ARG A 27 -8.21 -2.05 -4.63
C ARG A 27 -8.17 -0.52 -4.54
N VAL A 28 -7.60 0.02 -3.46
CA VAL A 28 -7.42 1.47 -3.33
C VAL A 28 -6.46 1.99 -4.40
N PHE A 29 -5.36 1.29 -4.66
CA PHE A 29 -4.45 1.63 -5.75
C PHE A 29 -5.10 1.52 -7.14
N ASP A 30 -5.93 0.51 -7.38
CA ASP A 30 -6.62 0.35 -8.66
C ASP A 30 -7.60 1.52 -8.91
N LEU A 31 -8.36 1.90 -7.89
CA LEU A 31 -9.29 3.05 -7.94
C LEU A 31 -8.53 4.38 -8.09
N LEU A 32 -7.48 4.57 -7.28
CA LEU A 32 -6.67 5.79 -7.30
C LEU A 32 -5.96 5.94 -8.65
N SER A 33 -5.46 4.85 -9.22
CA SER A 33 -4.79 4.85 -10.52
C SER A 33 -5.71 5.36 -11.63
N GLY A 34 -6.97 4.89 -11.66
CA GLY A 34 -7.96 5.34 -12.62
C GLY A 34 -8.33 6.81 -12.44
N TRP A 35 -8.48 7.26 -11.20
CA TRP A 35 -8.73 8.68 -10.92
C TRP A 35 -7.53 9.56 -11.34
N LEU A 36 -6.31 9.17 -10.99
CA LEU A 36 -5.10 9.91 -11.36
C LEU A 36 -4.90 9.99 -12.89
N ASP A 37 -5.34 8.97 -13.64
CA ASP A 37 -5.32 9.00 -15.10
C ASP A 37 -6.16 10.13 -15.68
N GLU A 38 -7.37 10.33 -15.16
CA GLU A 38 -8.25 11.43 -15.57
C GLU A 38 -7.60 12.79 -15.31
N TRP A 39 -6.88 12.91 -14.20
CA TRP A 39 -6.17 14.13 -13.81
C TRP A 39 -4.77 14.25 -14.42
N ARG A 40 -4.33 13.27 -15.22
CA ARG A 40 -2.97 13.19 -15.81
C ARG A 40 -1.85 13.29 -14.77
N MET A 41 -2.11 12.78 -13.56
CA MET A 41 -1.15 12.70 -12.47
C MET A 41 -0.55 11.29 -12.40
N ALA A 42 0.69 11.18 -11.93
CA ALA A 42 1.36 9.92 -11.73
C ALA A 42 1.86 9.81 -10.29
N VAL A 43 1.65 8.64 -9.68
CA VAL A 43 2.26 8.32 -8.39
C VAL A 43 3.69 7.86 -8.62
N ASN A 44 4.60 8.36 -7.79
CA ASN A 44 5.99 7.95 -7.85
C ASN A 44 6.17 6.63 -7.08
N VAL A 45 6.24 5.53 -7.84
CA VAL A 45 6.44 4.17 -7.29
C VAL A 45 7.70 4.08 -6.43
N SER A 46 8.79 4.74 -6.82
CA SER A 46 10.07 4.69 -6.08
C SER A 46 10.03 5.34 -4.69
N LYS A 47 9.07 6.25 -4.45
CA LYS A 47 8.83 6.87 -3.14
C LYS A 47 7.76 6.15 -2.33
N THR A 48 6.99 5.28 -2.97
CA THR A 48 5.89 4.56 -2.32
C THR A 48 6.48 3.38 -1.57
N ALA A 49 6.10 3.22 -0.30
CA ALA A 49 6.51 2.09 0.53
C ALA A 49 5.30 1.45 1.20
N ALA A 50 5.32 0.12 1.29
CA ALA A 50 4.30 -0.65 1.98
C ALA A 50 4.90 -1.26 3.25
N LEU A 51 4.34 -0.85 4.39
CA LEU A 51 4.73 -1.37 5.70
C LEU A 51 3.63 -2.29 6.23
N LEU A 52 4.05 -3.47 6.67
CA LEU A 52 3.15 -4.42 7.33
C LEU A 52 3.43 -4.45 8.83
N THR A 53 2.47 -4.00 9.61
CA THR A 53 2.55 -4.01 11.08
C THR A 53 1.70 -5.14 11.63
N GLY A 54 2.33 -6.18 12.18
CA GLY A 54 1.64 -7.30 12.81
C GLY A 54 2.53 -8.52 13.05
N SER A 55 2.07 -9.44 13.90
CA SER A 55 2.80 -10.67 14.26
C SER A 55 2.77 -11.76 13.16
N GLN A 56 2.00 -11.54 12.09
CA GLN A 56 1.90 -12.50 10.98
C GLN A 56 3.20 -12.55 10.17
N ARG A 57 3.73 -13.76 9.98
CA ARG A 57 4.97 -14.04 9.23
C ARG A 57 4.74 -14.39 7.77
N ILE A 58 3.47 -14.50 7.35
CA ILE A 58 3.11 -14.77 5.96
C ILE A 58 3.20 -13.45 5.22
N MET A 59 4.14 -13.37 4.27
CA MET A 59 4.26 -12.22 3.40
C MET A 59 3.14 -12.22 2.37
N PRO A 60 2.38 -11.11 2.25
CA PRO A 60 1.40 -10.97 1.18
C PRO A 60 2.11 -10.83 -0.16
N ASP A 61 1.35 -11.06 -1.22
CA ASP A 61 1.78 -10.76 -2.58
C ASP A 61 2.18 -9.27 -2.70
N GLN A 62 3.18 -9.03 -3.57
CA GLN A 62 3.67 -7.69 -3.83
C GLN A 62 2.54 -6.80 -4.37
N LEU A 63 2.38 -5.62 -3.78
CA LEU A 63 1.41 -4.63 -4.27
C LEU A 63 1.86 -4.09 -5.62
N ARG A 64 0.89 -3.84 -6.49
CA ARG A 64 1.11 -3.30 -7.83
C ARG A 64 0.40 -1.97 -8.01
N LEU A 65 1.00 -1.08 -8.77
CA LEU A 65 0.36 0.14 -9.24
C LEU A 65 0.43 0.10 -10.77
N ARG A 66 -0.71 -0.02 -11.45
CA ARG A 66 -0.77 -0.14 -12.93
C ARG A 66 0.18 -1.20 -13.50
N ASP A 67 0.14 -2.41 -12.93
CA ASP A 67 1.01 -3.53 -13.26
C ASP A 67 2.50 -3.37 -12.92
N GLU A 68 2.94 -2.18 -12.51
CA GLU A 68 4.29 -1.98 -11.97
C GLU A 68 4.34 -2.47 -10.52
N SER A 69 5.34 -3.29 -10.22
CA SER A 69 5.55 -3.82 -8.88
C SER A 69 5.98 -2.69 -7.95
N CYS A 70 5.09 -2.29 -7.04
CA CYS A 70 5.21 -1.01 -6.35
C CYS A 70 6.05 -1.13 -5.07
N CYS A 71 5.75 -2.10 -4.21
CA CYS A 71 6.49 -2.27 -2.94
C CYS A 71 6.49 -3.72 -2.49
N ALA A 72 7.65 -4.24 -2.07
CA ALA A 72 7.71 -5.44 -1.24
C ALA A 72 7.28 -5.07 0.19
N CYS A 73 6.39 -5.85 0.81
CA CYS A 73 6.02 -5.63 2.20
C CYS A 73 7.22 -5.91 3.10
N GLN A 74 7.74 -4.88 3.75
CA GLN A 74 8.79 -5.04 4.74
C GLN A 74 8.13 -5.26 6.11
N THR A 75 8.49 -6.35 6.78
CA THR A 75 8.24 -6.49 8.22
C THR A 75 9.28 -5.68 8.95
N THR A 76 8.88 -4.63 9.65
CA THR A 76 9.70 -4.13 10.75
C THR A 76 9.76 -5.22 11.82
N PRO A 77 10.94 -5.76 12.17
CA PRO A 77 11.03 -6.60 13.34
C PRO A 77 10.62 -5.75 14.53
N ASP A 78 9.74 -6.31 15.35
CA ASP A 78 9.19 -5.70 16.55
C ASP A 78 10.32 -5.20 17.47
N SER A 79 10.73 -3.94 17.30
CA SER A 79 11.57 -3.24 18.26
C SER A 79 10.68 -2.95 19.46
N ARG A 80 10.67 -3.92 20.38
CA ARG A 80 10.10 -3.84 21.72
C ARG A 80 10.10 -2.41 22.27
N LEU A 81 8.91 -1.88 22.52
CA LEU A 81 8.66 -0.96 23.64
C LEU A 81 8.34 -1.80 24.88
#